data_AF-A0A6L3AK94-F1
#
_entry.id   AF-A0A6L3AK94-F1
#
_cell.length_a   1.000
_cell.length_b   1.000
_cell.length_c   1.000
_cell.angle_alpha   90.00
_cell.angle_beta   90.00
_cell.angle_gamma   90.00
#
_symmetry.space_group_name_H-M   'P 1'
#
loop_
_entity.id
_entity.type
_entity.pdbx_description
1 polymer ?
#
loop_
_entity_poly.entity_id
_entity_poly.type
_entity_poly.pdbx_seq_one_letter_code
_entity_poly.pdbx_strand_id
1 'polypeptide(L)'
;MLLRKKTRMKDGKTHWYWSVAENRRTNGRRVFQRQVHHLGELNDNQRAEWVRTIEAVSGEESKIKQLALFPDDQEELPVMACETIRVRLDKIALRHPRQWDTCWLGLYVWNMLELNTFWRERLPSSRKGTSWLNMLKALICYRLIDPGSEFRFHREWYVRSAMRICWGRITHWHKRVSHIVVWICC
;
A
#
# COMPACT_ATOMS: atom_id res chain seq x y z
N MET A 1 1.32 -14.40 1.54
CA MET A 1 -0.12 -14.37 1.95
C MET A 1 -0.38 -15.57 2.87
N LEU A 2 -1.55 -15.69 3.51
CA LEU A 2 -1.85 -16.81 4.43
C LEU A 2 -3.33 -17.18 4.45
N LEU A 3 -3.63 -18.42 4.84
CA LEU A 3 -4.99 -18.90 5.07
C LEU A 3 -5.40 -18.65 6.53
N ARG A 4 -6.52 -17.95 6.75
CA ARG A 4 -7.03 -17.62 8.08
C ARG A 4 -8.33 -18.36 8.38
N LYS A 5 -8.32 -19.15 9.46
CA LYS A 5 -9.49 -19.82 10.04
C LYS A 5 -10.28 -18.84 10.92
N LYS A 6 -11.60 -18.84 10.79
CA LYS A 6 -12.55 -18.16 11.67
C LYS A 6 -13.57 -19.17 12.16
N THR A 7 -13.79 -19.20 13.48
CA THR A 7 -14.77 -20.07 14.11
C THR A 7 -16.02 -19.27 14.43
N ARG A 8 -17.20 -19.80 14.12
CA ARG A 8 -18.49 -19.21 14.49
C ARG A 8 -19.39 -20.28 15.07
N MET A 9 -19.98 -20.00 16.22
CA MET A 9 -21.07 -20.80 16.78
C MET A 9 -22.39 -20.29 16.20
N LYS A 10 -23.18 -21.18 15.61
CA LYS A 10 -24.53 -20.87 15.11
C LYS A 10 -25.40 -22.12 15.28
N ASP A 11 -26.63 -21.95 15.77
CA ASP A 11 -27.62 -23.03 15.91
C ASP A 11 -27.09 -24.25 16.69
N GLY A 12 -26.27 -24.00 17.73
CA GLY A 12 -25.63 -25.03 18.54
C GLY A 12 -24.46 -25.78 17.87
N LYS A 13 -24.15 -25.48 16.60
CA LYS A 13 -23.04 -26.09 15.85
C LYS A 13 -21.88 -25.11 15.66
N THR A 14 -20.67 -25.66 15.69
CA THR A 14 -19.44 -24.91 15.40
C THR A 14 -19.15 -24.99 13.90
N HIS A 15 -19.12 -23.83 13.25
CA HIS A 15 -18.76 -23.69 11.84
C HIS A 15 -17.35 -23.10 11.71
N TRP A 16 -16.57 -23.62 10.76
CA TRP A 16 -15.23 -23.13 10.45
C TRP A 16 -15.19 -22.54 9.05
N TYR A 17 -14.92 -21.24 8.99
CA TYR A 17 -14.79 -20.52 7.75
C TYR A 17 -13.34 -20.14 7.47
N TRP A 18 -12.97 -20.17 6.21
CA TRP A 18 -11.66 -19.84 5.73
C TRP A 18 -11.67 -18.55 4.90
N SER A 19 -10.54 -17.86 4.93
CA SER A 19 -10.31 -16.67 4.12
C SER A 19 -8.83 -16.54 3.80
N VAL A 20 -8.51 -16.06 2.60
CA VAL A 20 -7.15 -15.67 2.24
C VAL A 20 -6.90 -14.27 2.81
N ALA A 21 -5.82 -14.13 3.58
CA ALA A 21 -5.38 -12.87 4.16
C ALA A 21 -3.96 -12.53 3.71
N GLU A 22 -3.69 -11.23 3.62
CA GLU A 22 -2.38 -10.68 3.32
C GLU A 22 -1.85 -9.94 4.55
N ASN A 23 -0.60 -10.21 4.93
CA ASN A 23 0.08 -9.45 5.97
C ASN A 23 0.48 -8.08 5.41
N ARG A 24 0.00 -7.02 6.04
CA ARG A 24 0.35 -5.64 5.70
C ARG A 24 1.03 -4.98 6.88
N ARG A 25 2.26 -4.49 6.65
CA ARG A 25 2.99 -3.68 7.63
C ARG A 25 2.46 -2.25 7.58
N THR A 26 2.18 -1.67 8.74
CA THR A 26 1.85 -0.25 8.90
C THR A 26 2.98 0.49 9.59
N ASN A 27 2.93 1.83 9.55
CA ASN A 27 3.86 2.67 10.30
C ASN A 27 3.83 2.28 11.79
N GLY A 28 5.00 2.16 12.42
CA GLY A 28 5.13 1.79 13.83
C GLY A 28 5.25 0.28 14.11
N ARG A 29 5.83 -0.50 13.18
CA ARG A 29 6.09 -1.96 13.32
C ARG A 29 4.85 -2.85 13.53
N ARG A 30 3.64 -2.31 13.39
CA ARG A 30 2.41 -3.09 13.50
C ARG A 30 2.15 -3.83 12.19
N VAL A 31 1.73 -5.10 12.29
CA VAL A 31 1.29 -5.90 11.15
C VAL A 31 -0.19 -6.16 11.32
N PHE A 32 -0.98 -5.89 10.28
CA PHE A 32 -2.38 -6.27 10.25
C PHE A 32 -2.65 -7.23 9.10
N GLN A 33 -3.60 -8.14 9.32
CA GLN A 33 -4.03 -9.12 8.33
C GLN A 33 -5.23 -8.57 7.56
N ARG A 34 -5.02 -8.27 6.28
CA ARG A 34 -6.07 -7.81 5.39
C ARG A 34 -6.73 -9.01 4.70
N GLN A 35 -8.06 -9.14 4.81
CA GLN A 35 -8.79 -10.18 4.09
C GLN A 35 -8.89 -9.84 2.59
N VAL A 36 -8.33 -10.72 1.76
CA VAL A 36 -8.32 -10.61 0.30
C VAL A 36 -9.52 -11.32 -0.29
N HIS A 37 -9.74 -12.58 0.12
CA HIS A 37 -10.84 -13.39 -0.41
C HIS A 37 -11.48 -14.25 0.68
N HIS A 38 -12.80 -14.41 0.63
CA HIS A 38 -13.54 -15.28 1.55
C HIS A 38 -13.83 -16.60 0.86
N LEU A 39 -13.46 -17.72 1.49
CA LEU A 39 -13.53 -19.06 0.90
C LEU A 39 -14.69 -19.90 1.41
N GLY A 40 -15.37 -19.47 2.48
CA GLY A 40 -16.42 -20.28 3.10
C GLY A 40 -15.84 -21.47 3.88
N GLU A 41 -16.59 -22.57 3.93
CA GLU A 41 -16.15 -23.82 4.55
C GLU A 41 -15.31 -24.62 3.55
N LEU A 42 -14.16 -25.13 3.98
CA LEU A 42 -13.27 -25.92 3.14
C LEU A 42 -13.06 -27.28 3.78
N ASN A 43 -13.02 -28.33 2.96
CA ASN A 43 -12.51 -29.63 3.37
C ASN A 43 -10.96 -29.64 3.38
N ASP A 44 -10.37 -30.72 3.88
CA ASP A 44 -8.91 -30.80 4.04
C ASP A 44 -8.15 -30.79 2.71
N ASN A 45 -8.71 -31.38 1.65
CA ASN A 45 -8.10 -31.38 0.32
C ASN A 45 -8.09 -29.97 -0.30
N GLN A 46 -9.24 -29.29 -0.28
CA GLN A 46 -9.37 -27.90 -0.75
C GLN A 46 -8.46 -26.96 0.04
N ARG A 47 -8.32 -27.20 1.35
CA ARG A 47 -7.39 -26.44 2.19
C ARG A 47 -5.94 -26.63 1.72
N ALA A 48 -5.52 -27.86 1.44
CA ALA A 48 -4.17 -28.15 0.97
C ALA A 48 -3.88 -27.52 -0.39
N GLU A 49 -4.85 -27.55 -1.32
CA GLU A 49 -4.75 -26.88 -2.63
C GLU A 49 -4.61 -25.35 -2.49
N TRP A 50 -5.39 -24.73 -1.60
CA TRP A 50 -5.29 -23.30 -1.33
C TRP A 50 -3.94 -22.91 -0.71
N VAL A 51 -3.36 -23.77 0.14
CA VAL A 51 -2.01 -23.54 0.69
C VAL A 51 -0.98 -23.51 -0.44
N ARG A 52 -0.97 -24.53 -1.31
CA ARG A 52 -0.05 -24.58 -2.47
C ARG A 52 -0.22 -23.39 -3.41
N THR A 53 -1.46 -22.99 -3.67
CA THR A 53 -1.77 -21.83 -4.51
C THR A 53 -1.24 -20.53 -3.88
N ILE A 54 -1.41 -20.37 -2.57
CA ILE A 54 -0.90 -19.20 -1.83
C ILE A 54 0.64 -19.16 -1.89
N GLU A 55 1.32 -20.30 -1.73
CA GLU A 55 2.77 -20.39 -1.80
C GLU A 55 3.28 -19.99 -3.20
N ALA A 56 2.66 -20.53 -4.26
CA ALA A 56 3.02 -20.20 -5.64
C ALA A 56 2.81 -18.71 -5.98
N VAL A 57 1.76 -18.08 -5.45
CA VAL A 57 1.41 -16.67 -5.74
C VAL A 57 2.16 -15.68 -4.86
N SER A 58 2.52 -16.06 -3.63
CA SER A 58 3.08 -15.11 -2.65
C SER A 58 4.49 -14.65 -2.98
N GLY A 59 5.24 -15.38 -3.82
CA GLY A 59 6.64 -15.08 -4.14
C GLY A 59 7.55 -15.03 -2.91
N GLU A 60 8.85 -14.79 -3.12
CA GLU A 60 9.74 -14.46 -2.01
C GLU A 60 9.47 -13.03 -1.52
N GLU A 61 9.46 -12.80 -0.21
CA GLU A 61 9.30 -11.45 0.35
C GLU A 61 10.44 -10.54 -0.16
N SER A 62 10.07 -9.53 -0.95
CA SER A 62 10.93 -8.44 -1.42
C SER A 62 11.72 -7.81 -0.26
N LYS A 63 12.98 -8.18 -0.10
CA LYS A 63 13.90 -7.48 0.80
C LYS A 63 14.20 -6.13 0.16
N ILE A 64 13.87 -5.04 0.86
CA ILE A 64 14.26 -3.69 0.44
C ILE A 64 15.80 -3.64 0.47
N LYS A 65 16.42 -3.57 -0.71
CA LYS A 65 17.84 -3.33 -0.90
C LYS A 65 18.04 -1.99 -1.57
N GLN A 66 19.03 -1.23 -1.13
CA GLN A 66 19.44 0.00 -1.80
C GLN A 66 20.36 -0.39 -2.97
N LEU A 67 19.95 -0.02 -4.18
CA LEU A 67 20.66 -0.32 -5.43
C LEU A 67 20.97 0.99 -6.15
N ALA A 68 22.19 1.12 -6.67
CA ALA A 68 22.53 2.18 -7.61
C ALA A 68 22.29 1.67 -9.03
N LEU A 69 21.34 2.28 -9.73
CA LEU A 69 20.92 1.88 -11.08
C LEU A 69 21.66 2.75 -12.10
N PHE A 70 22.38 2.11 -13.02
CA PHE A 70 23.04 2.80 -14.13
C PHE A 70 22.55 2.24 -15.46
N PRO A 71 22.53 3.07 -16.53
CA PRO A 71 22.28 2.59 -17.88
C PRO A 71 23.28 1.51 -18.30
N ASP A 72 22.86 0.55 -19.12
CA ASP A 72 23.70 -0.57 -19.57
C ASP A 72 24.82 -0.13 -20.55
N ASP A 73 24.65 1.02 -21.18
CA ASP A 73 25.61 1.68 -22.09
C ASP A 73 26.70 2.48 -21.36
N GLN A 74 26.69 2.50 -20.03
CA GLN A 74 27.73 3.18 -19.25
C GLN A 74 28.95 2.26 -19.02
N GLU A 75 30.07 2.61 -19.66
CA GLU A 75 31.31 1.81 -19.63
C GLU A 75 31.94 1.72 -18.22
N GLU A 76 32.09 2.84 -17.53
CA GLU A 76 32.64 2.89 -16.16
C GLU A 76 31.55 3.16 -15.12
N LEU A 77 31.40 2.21 -14.19
CA LEU A 77 30.53 2.35 -13.02
C LEU A 77 31.33 2.95 -11.86
N PRO A 78 30.87 4.03 -11.23
CA PRO A 78 31.55 4.58 -10.07
C PRO A 78 31.51 3.59 -8.90
N VAL A 79 32.60 3.48 -8.15
CA VAL A 79 32.67 2.66 -6.94
C VAL A 79 31.76 3.28 -5.89
N MET A 80 30.61 2.65 -5.66
CA MET A 80 29.63 3.08 -4.67
C MET A 80 29.62 2.13 -3.47
N ALA A 81 29.23 2.65 -2.30
CA ALA A 81 29.06 1.85 -1.07
C ALA A 81 27.87 0.87 -1.12
N CYS A 82 27.08 0.88 -2.20
CA CYS A 82 25.93 0.01 -2.40
C CYS A 82 26.07 -0.79 -3.70
N GLU A 83 25.37 -1.92 -3.76
CA GLU A 83 25.37 -2.81 -4.91
C GLU A 83 24.95 -2.03 -6.17
N THR A 84 25.83 -2.05 -7.17
CA THR A 84 25.68 -1.28 -8.40
C THR A 84 25.22 -2.22 -9.50
N ILE A 85 24.08 -1.91 -10.13
CA ILE A 85 23.44 -2.77 -11.13
C ILE A 85 23.23 -2.00 -12.42
N ARG A 86 23.63 -2.59 -13.55
CA ARG A 86 23.30 -2.10 -14.89
C ARG A 86 21.87 -2.49 -15.22
N VAL A 87 21.09 -1.52 -15.68
CA VAL A 87 19.67 -1.70 -16.00
C VAL A 87 19.43 -1.38 -17.47
N ARG A 88 18.89 -2.36 -18.17
CA ARG A 88 18.34 -2.19 -19.51
C ARG A 88 17.04 -1.41 -19.46
N LEU A 89 17.11 -0.11 -19.76
CA LEU A 89 15.96 0.80 -19.73
C LEU A 89 14.83 0.33 -20.67
N ASP A 90 15.17 -0.29 -21.80
CA ASP A 90 14.22 -0.83 -22.78
C ASP A 90 13.43 -2.04 -22.27
N LYS A 91 13.84 -2.63 -21.14
CA LYS A 91 13.18 -3.77 -20.49
C LYS A 91 12.49 -3.39 -19.17
N ILE A 92 12.49 -2.11 -18.79
CA ILE A 92 11.81 -1.66 -17.58
C ILE A 92 10.30 -1.67 -17.82
N ALA A 93 9.57 -2.35 -16.93
CA ALA A 93 8.12 -2.34 -16.91
C ALA A 93 7.61 -1.84 -15.55
N LEU A 94 6.73 -0.85 -15.58
CA LEU A 94 6.09 -0.34 -14.37
C LEU A 94 5.01 -1.33 -13.91
N ARG A 95 5.19 -1.95 -12.74
CA ARG A 95 4.20 -2.84 -12.13
C ARG A 95 3.49 -2.15 -10.98
N HIS A 96 2.17 -2.33 -10.92
CA HIS A 96 1.29 -1.75 -9.90
C HIS A 96 1.45 -0.23 -9.71
N PRO A 97 1.30 0.58 -10.79
CA PRO A 97 1.29 2.03 -10.68
C PRO A 97 0.25 2.46 -9.64
N ARG A 98 0.64 3.45 -8.82
CA ARG A 98 -0.30 4.10 -7.92
C ARG A 98 -0.73 5.43 -8.49
N GLN A 99 -2.01 5.75 -8.38
CA GLN A 99 -2.52 7.06 -8.76
C GLN A 99 -1.98 8.11 -7.77
N TRP A 100 -1.02 8.92 -8.22
CA TRP A 100 -0.28 9.88 -7.39
C TRP A 100 -0.62 11.32 -7.70
N ASP A 101 -0.70 11.64 -8.98
CA ASP A 101 -0.96 12.95 -9.56
C ASP A 101 -2.25 13.59 -9.01
N THR A 102 -3.38 12.90 -9.12
CA THR A 102 -4.67 13.43 -8.66
C THR A 102 -4.77 13.48 -7.14
N CYS A 103 -4.16 12.52 -6.44
CA CYS A 103 -4.09 12.52 -4.97
C CYS A 103 -3.25 13.69 -4.46
N TRP A 104 -2.14 13.98 -5.13
CA TRP A 104 -1.31 15.14 -4.84
C TRP A 104 -2.08 16.44 -5.09
N LEU A 105 -2.73 16.58 -6.25
CA LEU A 105 -3.50 17.77 -6.59
C LEU A 105 -4.65 18.01 -5.59
N GLY A 106 -5.38 16.95 -5.21
CA GLY A 106 -6.43 17.05 -4.20
C GLY A 106 -5.91 17.54 -2.85
N LEU A 107 -4.75 17.06 -2.41
CA LEU A 107 -4.10 17.55 -1.19
C LEU A 107 -3.50 18.95 -1.33
N TYR A 108 -3.04 19.32 -2.52
CA TYR A 108 -2.56 20.66 -2.80
C TYR A 108 -3.68 21.69 -2.64
N VAL A 109 -4.83 21.44 -3.30
CA VAL A 109 -6.04 22.28 -3.17
C VAL A 109 -6.55 22.30 -1.72
N TRP A 110 -6.56 21.15 -1.05
CA TRP A 110 -6.92 21.05 0.37
C TRP A 110 -6.08 21.99 1.26
N ASN A 111 -4.77 22.06 1.00
CA ASN A 111 -3.87 22.92 1.75
C ASN A 111 -4.05 24.39 1.39
N MET A 112 -4.26 24.70 0.11
CA MET A 112 -4.51 26.07 -0.37
C MET A 112 -5.77 26.67 0.25
N LEU A 113 -6.80 25.85 0.47
CA LEU A 113 -8.04 26.26 1.15
C LEU A 113 -7.93 26.25 2.69
N GLU A 114 -6.73 26.01 3.24
CA GLU A 114 -6.45 25.93 4.68
C GLU A 114 -7.36 24.97 5.48
N LEU A 115 -7.95 23.99 4.79
CA LEU A 115 -8.88 23.02 5.40
C LEU A 115 -8.20 22.18 6.48
N ASN A 116 -6.86 22.05 6.43
CA ASN A 116 -6.09 21.47 7.51
C ASN A 116 -6.29 22.17 8.84
N THR A 117 -6.13 23.50 8.85
CA THR A 117 -6.20 24.31 10.05
C THR A 117 -7.63 24.30 10.57
N PHE A 118 -8.59 24.52 9.68
CA PHE A 118 -10.02 24.50 10.00
C PHE A 118 -10.49 23.20 10.65
N TRP A 119 -10.08 22.04 10.13
CA TRP A 119 -10.56 20.75 10.62
C TRP A 119 -9.76 20.17 11.78
N ARG A 120 -8.50 20.58 11.97
CA ARG A 120 -7.62 20.02 13.01
C ARG A 120 -8.20 20.18 14.42
N GLU A 121 -8.79 21.34 14.72
CA GLU A 121 -9.39 21.62 16.02
C GLU A 121 -10.70 20.84 16.24
N ARG A 122 -11.40 20.51 15.16
CA ARG A 122 -12.73 19.86 15.19
C ARG A 122 -12.67 18.33 15.10
N LEU A 123 -11.56 17.78 14.62
CA LEU A 123 -11.36 16.34 14.41
C LEU A 123 -10.13 15.85 15.20
N PRO A 124 -10.25 15.68 16.53
CA PRO A 124 -9.19 15.09 17.33
C PRO A 124 -8.89 13.66 16.87
N SER A 125 -7.73 13.11 17.22
CA SER A 125 -7.42 11.73 16.86
C SER A 125 -8.33 10.73 17.58
N SER A 126 -8.65 9.61 16.93
CA SER A 126 -9.40 8.51 17.54
C SER A 126 -8.65 7.91 18.74
N ARG A 127 -9.39 7.32 19.69
CA ARG A 127 -8.82 6.54 20.81
C ARG A 127 -7.84 5.45 20.36
N LYS A 128 -7.98 4.94 19.12
CA LYS A 128 -7.09 3.92 18.53
C LYS A 128 -5.90 4.51 17.76
N GLY A 129 -5.68 5.82 17.81
CA GLY A 129 -4.59 6.53 17.11
C GLY A 129 -4.86 6.81 15.63
N THR A 130 -6.08 6.55 15.14
CA THR A 130 -6.48 6.90 13.77
C THR A 130 -6.69 8.41 13.66
N SER A 131 -5.97 9.07 12.74
CA SER A 131 -6.20 10.49 12.43
C SER A 131 -7.48 10.64 11.58
N TRP A 132 -8.55 11.17 12.19
CA TRP A 132 -9.80 11.45 11.49
C TRP A 132 -9.63 12.49 10.38
N LEU A 133 -8.74 13.47 10.59
CA LEU A 133 -8.37 14.44 9.55
C LEU A 133 -7.81 13.75 8.28
N ASN A 134 -6.92 12.78 8.45
CA ASN A 134 -6.38 12.04 7.32
C ASN A 134 -7.46 11.16 6.66
N MET A 135 -8.33 10.53 7.45
CA MET A 135 -9.48 9.80 6.89
C MET A 135 -10.37 10.72 6.05
N LEU A 136 -10.70 11.91 6.56
CA LEU A 136 -11.53 12.89 5.86
C LEU A 136 -10.90 13.33 4.53
N LYS A 137 -9.60 13.67 4.54
CA LYS A 137 -8.85 14.00 3.31
C LYS A 137 -8.95 12.89 2.28
N ALA A 138 -8.72 11.63 2.70
CA ALA A 138 -8.76 10.50 1.78
C ALA A 138 -10.16 10.27 1.20
N LEU A 139 -11.21 10.40 2.03
CA LEU A 139 -12.59 10.26 1.56
C LEU A 139 -13.00 11.38 0.60
N ILE A 140 -12.59 12.63 0.86
CA ILE A 140 -12.88 13.75 -0.03
C ILE A 140 -12.13 13.61 -1.34
N CYS A 141 -10.83 13.29 -1.30
CA CYS A 141 -10.06 13.02 -2.53
C CYS A 141 -10.67 11.86 -3.32
N TYR A 142 -11.06 10.77 -2.66
CA TYR A 142 -11.72 9.63 -3.30
C TYR A 142 -13.03 10.05 -3.98
N ARG A 143 -13.87 10.83 -3.29
CA ARG A 143 -15.13 11.34 -3.86
C ARG A 143 -14.94 12.23 -5.09
N LEU A 144 -13.83 12.96 -5.16
CA LEU A 144 -13.52 13.85 -6.29
C LEU A 144 -12.84 13.13 -7.45
N ILE A 145 -12.03 12.11 -7.17
CA ILE A 145 -11.17 11.45 -8.15
C ILE A 145 -11.83 10.23 -8.78
N ASP A 146 -12.44 9.36 -7.97
CA ASP A 146 -13.00 8.08 -8.41
C ASP A 146 -14.16 7.70 -7.47
N PRO A 147 -15.31 8.38 -7.56
CA PRO A 147 -16.40 8.22 -6.61
C PRO A 147 -16.91 6.77 -6.56
N GLY A 148 -17.22 6.31 -5.36
CA GLY A 148 -17.78 4.98 -5.13
C GLY A 148 -18.11 4.76 -3.65
N SER A 149 -18.43 3.52 -3.29
CA SER A 149 -18.75 3.18 -1.90
C SER A 149 -17.53 3.30 -0.98
N GLU A 150 -17.74 3.58 0.32
CA GLU A 150 -16.65 3.52 1.30
C GLU A 150 -16.02 2.12 1.40
N PHE A 151 -16.78 1.08 1.03
CA PHE A 151 -16.28 -0.28 0.95
C PHE A 151 -15.22 -0.43 -0.16
N ARG A 152 -15.50 0.07 -1.36
CA ARG A 152 -14.54 0.09 -2.48
C ARG A 152 -13.34 0.97 -2.17
N PHE A 153 -13.55 2.12 -1.52
CA PHE A 153 -12.47 2.98 -1.02
C PHE A 153 -11.46 2.19 -0.18
N HIS A 154 -11.96 1.51 0.86
CA HIS A 154 -11.11 0.83 1.83
C HIS A 154 -10.40 -0.41 1.25
N ARG A 155 -11.05 -1.14 0.35
CA ARG A 155 -10.45 -2.37 -0.21
C ARG A 155 -9.61 -2.09 -1.44
N GLU A 156 -10.00 -1.22 -2.34
CA GLU A 156 -9.37 -1.14 -3.66
C GLU A 156 -8.62 0.16 -3.83
N TRP A 157 -9.35 1.27 -3.81
CA TRP A 157 -8.81 2.57 -4.20
C TRP A 157 -7.68 3.03 -3.28
N TYR A 158 -7.83 2.88 -1.96
CA TYR A 158 -6.80 3.34 -1.02
C TYR A 158 -5.45 2.61 -1.19
N VAL A 159 -5.46 1.37 -1.69
CA VAL A 159 -4.23 0.59 -1.94
C VAL A 159 -3.59 0.94 -3.28
N ARG A 160 -4.43 1.22 -4.28
CA ARG A 160 -4.02 1.63 -5.62
C ARG A 160 -3.70 3.12 -5.72
N SER A 161 -4.06 3.93 -4.74
CA SER A 161 -3.70 5.35 -4.68
C SER A 161 -2.40 5.57 -3.91
N ALA A 162 -1.74 6.68 -4.20
CA ALA A 162 -0.59 7.14 -3.44
C ALA A 162 -0.98 8.04 -2.25
N MET A 163 -2.26 8.08 -1.87
CA MET A 163 -2.78 8.96 -0.81
C MET A 163 -1.96 8.91 0.49
N ARG A 164 -1.61 7.69 0.93
CA ARG A 164 -0.75 7.47 2.12
C ARG A 164 0.65 8.09 1.97
N ILE A 165 1.22 8.04 0.77
CA ILE A 165 2.55 8.60 0.47
C ILE A 165 2.47 10.12 0.47
N CYS A 166 1.40 10.70 -0.09
CA CYS A 166 1.24 12.14 -0.19
C CYS A 166 1.09 12.81 1.21
N TRP A 167 0.66 12.10 2.24
CA TRP A 167 0.64 12.65 3.61
C TRP A 167 2.03 12.88 4.22
N GLY A 168 3.05 12.14 3.81
CA GLY A 168 4.39 12.19 4.42
C GLY A 168 5.40 13.10 3.70
N ARG A 169 5.07 13.66 2.53
CA ARG A 169 6.04 14.32 1.63
C ARG A 169 5.76 15.80 1.30
N ILE A 170 4.76 16.42 1.91
CA ILE A 170 4.41 17.82 1.55
C ILE A 170 5.36 18.85 2.19
N THR A 171 6.23 18.50 3.13
CA THR A 171 7.07 19.49 3.84
C THR A 171 8.47 19.74 3.28
N HIS A 172 8.98 18.98 2.31
CA HIS A 172 10.30 19.27 1.72
C HIS A 172 10.35 18.97 0.22
N TRP A 173 9.94 19.94 -0.60
CA TRP A 173 10.47 20.08 -1.95
C TRP A 173 11.32 21.34 -1.99
N HIS A 174 12.59 21.19 -1.61
CA HIS A 174 13.60 22.21 -1.83
C HIS A 174 14.10 22.08 -3.27
N LYS A 175 14.12 23.19 -4.03
CA LYS A 175 14.41 23.28 -5.47
C LYS A 175 15.84 22.91 -5.92
N ARG A 176 16.59 22.09 -5.18
CA ARG A 176 17.93 21.65 -5.57
C ARG A 176 18.15 20.22 -5.10
N VAL A 177 18.13 19.27 -6.04
CA VAL A 177 19.02 18.09 -6.17
C VAL A 177 18.49 17.23 -7.34
N SER A 178 19.34 17.03 -8.34
CA SER A 178 19.03 16.45 -9.65
C SER A 178 19.01 14.91 -9.67
N HIS A 179 18.75 14.22 -8.56
CA HIS A 179 18.83 12.76 -8.50
C HIS A 179 17.53 12.15 -7.99
N ILE A 180 16.85 11.42 -8.87
CA ILE A 180 15.67 10.64 -8.53
C ILE A 180 16.15 9.38 -7.81
N VAL A 181 16.08 9.38 -6.47
CA VAL A 181 16.24 8.15 -5.69
C VAL A 181 14.95 7.34 -5.84
N VAL A 182 14.95 6.42 -6.81
CA VAL A 182 13.85 5.46 -7.00
C VAL A 182 14.06 4.31 -6.01
N TRP A 183 13.17 4.21 -5.03
CA TRP A 183 13.07 3.03 -4.17
C TRP A 183 12.29 1.97 -4.94
N ILE A 184 12.99 1.02 -5.56
CA ILE A 184 12.36 -0.12 -6.23
C ILE A 184 12.18 -1.24 -5.19
N CYS A 185 10.95 -1.71 -5.00
CA CYS A 185 10.72 -3.04 -4.44
C CYS A 185 10.94 -4.05 -5.56
N CYS A 186 12.01 -4.85 -5.50
CA CYS A 186 12.15 -6.05 -6.32
C CYS A 186 11.24 -7.14 -5.78
#